data_AF-D8RJ78-F1
#
_entry.id   AF-D8RJ78-F1
#
_cell.length_a   1.000
_cell.length_b   1.000
_cell.length_c   1.000
_cell.angle_alpha   90.00
_cell.angle_beta   90.00
_cell.angle_gamma   90.00
#
_symmetry.space_group_name_H-M   'P 1'
#
loop_
_entity.id
_entity.type
_entity.pdbx_description
1 polymer ?
#
loop_
_entity_poly.entity_id
_entity_poly.type
_entity_poly.pdbx_seq_one_letter_code
_entity_poly.pdbx_strand_id
1 'polypeptide(L)'
;REHVEYELAWEFEMWRRSEEARWRAELKEKEVATIKALEEESKRKQKDQAAALDKVRLELANLEAKLRTKLLAVEKRDRTLVHAEEEAALRKEALKRECAQRVADAENVAKRMQADYQQRIEMEHGKFVMLQQQYAAVEQRLASTNATLAAVEKEFAAYKSAQRLSSEADLAAQILVLKHQCHELEKKADAAEKTRDEYKAQVIRLAKELANMRKRSQEPPPPRPSSGGRDTTALTAMLQEHLRAASQDKLELKQLKEQVERLQQQEQTALTAAAAAAAAAATAAPFLSQITAFQRSEIVRLTKQKADLLQTGVYTVHDRIIRGLDEEIRRLRSIDTAGLCSR
;
A
#
# COMPACT_ATOMS: atom_id res chain seq x y z
N ARG A 1 -117.71 4.59 -133.12
CA ARG A 1 -117.35 3.57 -132.11
C ARG A 1 -115.84 3.61 -131.88
N GLU A 2 -115.04 3.57 -132.96
CA GLU A 2 -113.57 3.69 -132.92
C GLU A 2 -113.02 4.99 -132.26
N HIS A 3 -113.69 6.14 -132.40
CA HIS A 3 -113.25 7.41 -131.78
C HIS A 3 -113.32 7.40 -130.23
N VAL A 4 -114.36 6.78 -129.68
CA VAL A 4 -114.59 6.72 -128.22
C VAL A 4 -113.62 5.74 -127.55
N GLU A 5 -113.29 4.64 -128.25
CA GLU A 5 -112.29 3.67 -127.79
C GLU A 5 -110.88 4.27 -127.77
N TYR A 6 -110.56 5.14 -128.74
CA TYR A 6 -109.30 5.87 -128.78
C TYR A 6 -109.18 6.92 -127.66
N GLU A 7 -110.25 7.67 -127.37
CA GLU A 7 -110.30 8.62 -126.26
C GLU A 7 -110.10 7.92 -124.91
N LEU A 8 -110.80 6.81 -124.66
CA LEU A 8 -110.64 6.01 -123.44
C LEU A 8 -109.24 5.39 -123.30
N ALA A 9 -108.66 4.90 -124.40
CA ALA A 9 -107.29 4.37 -124.40
C ALA A 9 -106.26 5.47 -124.12
N TRP A 10 -106.48 6.67 -124.67
CA TRP A 10 -105.64 7.84 -124.43
C TRP A 10 -105.76 8.34 -122.99
N GLU A 11 -106.97 8.42 -122.42
CA GLU A 11 -107.19 8.76 -121.01
C GLU A 11 -106.53 7.76 -120.07
N PHE A 12 -106.62 6.46 -120.38
CA PHE A 12 -105.94 5.41 -119.61
C PHE A 12 -104.42 5.51 -119.71
N GLU A 13 -103.87 5.80 -120.89
CA GLU A 13 -102.43 6.00 -121.08
C GLU A 13 -101.93 7.24 -120.35
N MET A 14 -102.69 8.34 -120.38
CA MET A 14 -102.39 9.57 -119.64
C MET A 14 -102.48 9.34 -118.13
N TRP A 15 -103.49 8.59 -117.66
CA TRP A 15 -103.60 8.18 -116.26
C TRP A 15 -102.42 7.30 -115.84
N ARG A 16 -102.10 6.25 -116.61
CA ARG A 16 -100.95 5.37 -116.36
C ARG A 16 -99.64 6.14 -116.32
N ARG A 17 -99.40 7.06 -117.26
CA ARG A 17 -98.21 7.93 -117.25
C ARG A 17 -98.17 8.82 -116.01
N SER A 18 -99.31 9.40 -115.62
CA SER A 18 -99.40 10.22 -114.41
C SER A 18 -99.15 9.42 -113.13
N GLU A 19 -99.65 8.19 -113.07
CA GLU A 19 -99.51 7.30 -111.91
C GLU A 19 -98.10 6.72 -111.83
N GLU A 20 -97.50 6.33 -112.95
CA GLU A 20 -96.09 5.95 -113.02
C GLU A 20 -95.17 7.13 -112.67
N ALA A 21 -95.52 8.37 -113.05
CA ALA A 21 -94.77 9.54 -112.65
C ALA A 21 -94.86 9.81 -111.13
N ARG A 22 -96.05 9.65 -110.53
CA ARG A 22 -96.24 9.72 -109.08
C ARG A 22 -95.44 8.64 -108.36
N TRP A 23 -95.55 7.38 -108.79
CA TRP A 23 -94.80 6.27 -108.18
C TRP A 23 -93.28 6.47 -108.29
N ARG A 24 -92.77 6.92 -109.44
CA ARG A 24 -91.34 7.25 -109.59
C ARG A 24 -90.93 8.43 -108.71
N ALA A 25 -91.79 9.43 -108.52
CA ALA A 25 -91.51 10.55 -107.63
C ALA A 25 -91.47 10.10 -106.16
N GLU A 26 -92.42 9.27 -105.72
CA GLU A 26 -92.44 8.69 -104.37
C GLU A 26 -91.23 7.80 -104.11
N LEU A 27 -90.81 6.99 -105.09
CA LEU A 27 -89.61 6.16 -104.96
C LEU A 27 -88.36 7.03 -104.79
N LYS A 28 -88.22 8.07 -105.61
CA LYS A 28 -87.13 9.05 -105.48
C LYS A 28 -87.17 9.77 -104.14
N GLU A 29 -88.35 10.15 -103.65
CA GLU A 29 -88.50 10.79 -102.35
C GLU A 29 -88.06 9.87 -101.21
N LYS A 30 -88.44 8.58 -101.26
CA LYS A 30 -87.99 7.56 -100.29
C LYS A 30 -86.48 7.32 -100.37
N GLU A 31 -85.91 7.24 -101.57
CA GLU A 31 -84.45 7.13 -101.77
C GLU A 31 -83.73 8.35 -101.18
N VAL A 32 -84.20 9.57 -101.48
CA VAL A 32 -83.63 10.80 -100.92
C VAL A 32 -83.78 10.84 -99.40
N ALA A 33 -84.91 10.41 -98.84
CA ALA A 33 -85.12 10.36 -97.40
C ALA A 33 -84.19 9.36 -96.70
N THR A 34 -84.03 8.16 -97.27
CA THR A 34 -83.12 7.13 -96.73
C THR A 34 -81.66 7.56 -96.82
N ILE A 35 -81.24 8.15 -97.94
CA ILE A 35 -79.88 8.70 -98.10
C ILE A 35 -79.64 9.81 -97.07
N LYS A 36 -80.58 10.75 -96.89
CA LYS A 36 -80.49 11.80 -95.86
C LYS A 36 -80.36 11.22 -94.44
N ALA A 37 -81.16 10.21 -94.10
CA ALA A 37 -81.08 9.56 -92.79
C ALA A 37 -79.71 8.89 -92.55
N LEU A 38 -79.18 8.18 -93.56
CA LEU A 38 -77.84 7.57 -93.49
C LEU A 38 -76.72 8.61 -93.40
N GLU A 39 -76.84 9.73 -94.12
CA GLU A 39 -75.91 10.86 -93.99
C GLU A 39 -75.93 11.46 -92.59
N GLU A 40 -77.11 11.66 -92.01
CA GLU A 40 -77.24 12.16 -90.64
C GLU A 40 -76.64 11.18 -89.63
N GLU A 41 -76.90 9.88 -89.75
CA GLU A 41 -76.34 8.86 -88.87
C GLU A 41 -74.81 8.80 -89.01
N SER A 42 -74.29 8.87 -90.24
CA SER A 42 -72.85 8.95 -90.51
C SER A 42 -72.23 10.20 -89.90
N LYS A 43 -72.86 11.37 -90.05
CA LYS A 43 -72.42 12.62 -89.42
C LYS A 43 -72.42 12.53 -87.89
N ARG A 44 -73.43 11.89 -87.28
CA ARG A 44 -73.48 11.65 -85.83
C ARG A 44 -72.32 10.74 -85.38
N LYS A 45 -72.12 9.60 -86.05
CA LYS A 45 -70.99 8.68 -85.77
C LYS A 45 -69.64 9.36 -85.90
N GLN A 46 -69.43 10.18 -86.93
CA GLN A 46 -68.19 10.94 -87.12
C GLN A 46 -67.96 11.95 -85.98
N LYS A 47 -69.02 12.64 -85.54
CA LYS A 47 -68.94 13.55 -84.38
C LYS A 47 -68.60 12.80 -83.10
N ASP A 48 -69.23 11.66 -82.85
CA ASP A 48 -68.98 10.85 -81.65
C ASP A 48 -67.55 10.27 -81.65
N GLN A 49 -67.07 9.80 -82.81
CA GLN A 49 -65.69 9.35 -82.99
C GLN A 49 -64.69 10.48 -82.78
N ALA A 50 -64.94 11.67 -83.35
CA ALA A 50 -64.10 12.84 -83.15
C ALA A 50 -64.04 13.25 -81.67
N ALA A 51 -65.18 13.30 -80.99
CA ALA A 51 -65.24 13.61 -79.56
C ALA A 51 -64.51 12.58 -78.69
N ALA A 52 -64.61 11.29 -79.03
CA ALA A 52 -63.87 10.23 -78.34
C ALA A 52 -62.36 10.36 -78.54
N LEU A 53 -61.91 10.65 -79.77
CA LEU A 53 -60.49 10.89 -80.06
C LEU A 53 -59.97 12.12 -79.32
N ASP A 54 -60.74 13.20 -79.27
CA ASP A 54 -60.33 14.42 -78.56
C ASP A 54 -60.27 14.20 -77.05
N LYS A 55 -61.18 13.39 -76.48
CA LYS A 55 -61.10 12.96 -75.07
C LYS A 55 -59.81 12.20 -74.79
N VAL A 56 -59.47 11.20 -75.61
CA VAL A 56 -58.23 10.42 -75.45
C VAL A 56 -57.00 11.31 -75.62
N ARG A 57 -57.00 12.23 -76.59
CA ARG A 57 -55.91 13.21 -76.78
C ARG A 57 -55.70 14.08 -75.54
N LEU A 58 -56.77 14.57 -74.93
CA LEU A 58 -56.72 15.35 -73.68
C LEU A 58 -56.18 14.52 -72.51
N GLU A 59 -56.63 13.27 -72.37
CA GLU A 59 -56.13 12.35 -71.34
C GLU A 59 -54.63 12.08 -71.50
N LEU A 60 -54.18 11.79 -72.73
CA LEU A 60 -52.76 11.60 -73.03
C LEU A 60 -51.94 12.86 -72.75
N ALA A 61 -52.40 14.04 -73.19
CA ALA A 61 -51.72 15.31 -72.91
C ALA A 61 -51.60 15.58 -71.39
N ASN A 62 -52.65 15.27 -70.63
CA ASN A 62 -52.64 15.40 -69.17
C ASN A 62 -51.66 14.41 -68.51
N LEU A 63 -51.61 13.16 -69.00
CA LEU A 63 -50.67 12.17 -68.50
C LEU A 63 -49.23 12.54 -68.84
N GLU A 64 -48.96 13.01 -70.06
CA GLU A 64 -47.64 13.53 -70.45
C GLU A 64 -47.20 14.70 -69.56
N ALA A 65 -48.08 15.65 -69.29
CA ALA A 65 -47.78 16.77 -68.40
C ALA A 65 -47.46 16.28 -66.97
N LYS A 66 -48.23 15.32 -66.44
CA LYS A 66 -47.96 14.68 -65.14
C LYS A 66 -46.61 13.94 -65.16
N LEU A 67 -46.29 13.21 -66.22
CA LEU A 67 -45.02 12.51 -66.33
C LEU A 67 -43.83 13.48 -66.41
N ARG A 68 -43.93 14.55 -67.20
CA ARG A 68 -42.90 15.60 -67.29
C ARG A 68 -42.66 16.27 -65.94
N THR A 69 -43.71 16.61 -65.19
CA THR A 69 -43.56 17.21 -63.85
C THR A 69 -42.93 16.24 -62.84
N LYS A 70 -43.30 14.95 -62.88
CA LYS A 70 -42.67 13.93 -62.03
C LYS A 70 -41.21 13.70 -62.40
N LEU A 71 -40.88 13.64 -63.69
CA LEU A 71 -39.52 13.49 -64.19
C LEU A 71 -38.62 14.64 -63.67
N LEU A 72 -39.02 15.89 -63.87
CA LEU A 72 -38.28 17.04 -63.36
C LEU A 72 -38.11 17.02 -61.83
N ALA A 73 -39.14 16.56 -61.12
CA ALA A 73 -39.07 16.45 -59.66
C ALA A 73 -38.13 15.32 -59.19
N VAL A 74 -37.98 14.24 -59.96
CA VAL A 74 -37.00 13.18 -59.69
C VAL A 74 -35.60 13.67 -60.04
N GLU A 75 -35.38 14.26 -61.22
CA GLU A 75 -34.08 14.82 -61.61
C GLU A 75 -33.57 15.86 -60.60
N LYS A 76 -34.45 16.71 -60.07
CA LYS A 76 -34.09 17.67 -59.02
C LYS A 76 -33.64 16.97 -57.74
N ARG A 77 -34.35 15.91 -57.33
CA ARG A 77 -33.99 15.12 -56.14
C ARG A 77 -32.67 14.39 -56.34
N ASP A 78 -32.46 13.79 -57.51
CA ASP A 78 -31.22 13.07 -57.83
C ASP A 78 -30.02 14.01 -57.79
N ARG A 79 -30.12 15.21 -58.36
CA ARG A 79 -29.07 16.24 -58.25
C ARG A 79 -28.77 16.61 -56.79
N THR A 80 -29.80 16.78 -55.96
CA THR A 80 -29.59 17.08 -54.53
C THR A 80 -28.97 15.90 -53.76
N LEU A 81 -29.32 14.67 -54.11
CA LEU A 81 -28.75 13.47 -53.49
C LEU A 81 -27.28 13.32 -53.87
N VAL A 82 -26.93 13.48 -55.15
CA VAL A 82 -25.54 13.43 -55.62
C VAL A 82 -24.69 14.46 -54.89
N HIS A 83 -25.14 15.71 -54.78
CA HIS A 83 -24.40 16.72 -54.02
C HIS A 83 -24.25 16.37 -52.53
N ALA A 84 -25.30 15.85 -51.89
CA ALA A 84 -25.23 15.42 -50.49
C ALA A 84 -24.26 14.24 -50.31
N GLU A 85 -24.22 13.30 -51.25
CA GLU A 85 -23.30 12.16 -51.27
C GLU A 85 -21.85 12.60 -51.46
N GLU A 86 -21.58 13.53 -52.37
CA GLU A 86 -20.26 14.13 -52.59
C GLU A 86 -19.75 14.83 -51.31
N GLU A 87 -20.58 15.66 -50.70
CA GLU A 87 -20.20 16.33 -49.45
C GLU A 87 -19.98 15.33 -48.30
N ALA A 88 -20.81 14.29 -48.21
CA ALA A 88 -20.63 13.24 -47.21
C ALA A 88 -19.33 12.45 -47.43
N ALA A 89 -18.96 12.18 -48.69
CA ALA A 89 -17.70 11.56 -49.05
C ALA A 89 -16.52 12.43 -48.64
N LEU A 90 -16.54 13.74 -48.96
CA LEU A 90 -15.50 14.69 -48.55
C LEU A 90 -15.35 14.77 -47.03
N ARG A 91 -16.47 14.87 -46.28
CA ARG A 91 -16.45 14.87 -44.80
C ARG A 91 -15.87 13.58 -44.24
N LYS A 92 -16.24 12.43 -44.81
CA LYS A 92 -15.72 11.13 -44.41
C LYS A 92 -14.21 11.03 -44.62
N GLU A 93 -13.71 11.52 -45.75
CA GLU A 93 -12.27 11.53 -45.99
C GLU A 93 -11.52 12.51 -45.08
N ALA A 94 -12.07 13.71 -44.83
CA ALA A 94 -11.50 14.67 -43.90
C ALA A 94 -11.38 14.07 -42.48
N LEU A 95 -12.45 13.44 -41.98
CA LEU A 95 -12.44 12.75 -40.69
C LEU A 95 -11.43 11.60 -40.66
N LYS A 96 -11.31 10.82 -41.73
CA LYS A 96 -10.28 9.78 -41.82
C LYS A 96 -8.86 10.35 -41.73
N ARG A 97 -8.59 11.46 -42.42
CA ARG A 97 -7.28 12.15 -42.36
C ARG A 97 -7.00 12.68 -40.95
N GLU A 98 -7.98 13.31 -40.31
CA GLU A 98 -7.85 13.82 -38.94
C GLU A 98 -7.63 12.68 -37.93
N CYS A 99 -8.37 11.59 -38.03
CA CYS A 99 -8.16 10.40 -37.19
C CYS A 99 -6.76 9.82 -37.40
N ALA A 100 -6.30 9.70 -38.64
CA ALA A 100 -4.95 9.22 -38.94
C ALA A 100 -3.86 10.14 -38.37
N GLN A 101 -4.05 11.46 -38.46
CA GLN A 101 -3.15 12.45 -37.86
C GLN A 101 -3.13 12.31 -36.33
N ARG A 102 -4.29 12.25 -35.67
CA ARG A 102 -4.38 12.08 -34.21
C ARG A 102 -3.71 10.80 -33.73
N VAL A 103 -3.87 9.70 -34.46
CA VAL A 103 -3.19 8.43 -34.15
C VAL A 103 -1.68 8.58 -34.31
N ALA A 104 -1.21 9.15 -35.43
CA ALA A 104 0.22 9.38 -35.65
C ALA A 104 0.84 10.28 -34.58
N ASP A 105 0.14 11.35 -34.17
CA ASP A 105 0.59 12.26 -33.11
C ASP A 105 0.65 11.56 -31.75
N ALA A 106 -0.37 10.77 -31.40
CA ALA A 106 -0.39 9.97 -30.18
C ALA A 106 0.75 8.93 -30.16
N GLU A 107 1.00 8.24 -31.27
CA GLU A 107 2.12 7.31 -31.40
C GLU A 107 3.48 8.01 -31.26
N ASN A 108 3.63 9.20 -31.83
CA ASN A 108 4.86 9.98 -31.72
C ASN A 108 5.11 10.44 -30.28
N VAL A 109 4.06 10.89 -29.57
CA VAL A 109 4.15 11.24 -28.14
C VAL A 109 4.51 10.01 -27.32
N ALA A 110 3.87 8.86 -27.56
CA ALA A 110 4.19 7.61 -26.87
C ALA A 110 5.65 7.18 -27.08
N LYS A 111 6.16 7.24 -28.33
CA LYS A 111 7.57 6.94 -28.65
C LYS A 111 8.53 7.89 -27.94
N ARG A 112 8.24 9.19 -27.89
CA ARG A 112 9.05 10.18 -27.15
C ARG A 112 9.07 9.89 -25.66
N MET A 113 7.90 9.64 -25.06
CA MET A 113 7.81 9.28 -23.64
C MET A 113 8.57 7.98 -23.33
N GLN A 114 8.47 6.97 -24.19
CA GLN A 114 9.22 5.72 -24.03
C GLN A 114 10.75 5.97 -24.07
N ALA A 115 11.23 6.79 -25.00
CA ALA A 115 12.64 7.18 -25.07
C ALA A 115 13.08 7.94 -23.80
N ASP A 116 12.26 8.87 -23.31
CA ASP A 116 12.54 9.61 -22.06
C ASP A 116 12.61 8.67 -20.84
N TYR A 117 11.72 7.68 -20.76
CA TYR A 117 11.77 6.68 -19.68
C TYR A 117 13.00 5.78 -19.78
N GLN A 118 13.36 5.32 -20.98
CA GLN A 118 14.57 4.55 -21.21
C GLN A 118 15.82 5.34 -20.80
N GLN A 119 15.93 6.58 -21.26
CA GLN A 119 17.03 7.47 -20.88
C GLN A 119 17.10 7.68 -19.36
N ARG A 120 15.96 7.87 -18.68
CA ARG A 120 15.94 7.98 -17.21
C ARG A 120 16.44 6.72 -16.53
N ILE A 121 16.01 5.55 -17.00
CA ILE A 121 16.46 4.26 -16.47
C ILE A 121 17.97 4.09 -16.66
N GLU A 122 18.49 4.42 -17.85
CA GLU A 122 19.93 4.36 -18.15
C GLU A 122 20.73 5.31 -17.25
N MET A 123 20.24 6.53 -17.03
CA MET A 123 20.88 7.50 -16.13
C MET A 123 20.89 7.02 -14.67
N GLU A 124 19.78 6.48 -14.17
CA GLU A 124 19.72 5.93 -12.81
C GLU A 124 20.58 4.67 -12.67
N HIS A 125 20.62 3.81 -13.69
CA HIS A 125 21.51 2.66 -13.72
C HIS A 125 22.99 3.11 -13.68
N GLY A 126 23.35 4.13 -14.45
CA GLY A 126 24.69 4.73 -14.42
C GLY A 126 25.04 5.27 -13.04
N LYS A 127 24.13 6.00 -12.37
CA LYS A 127 24.31 6.48 -10.99
C LYS A 127 24.49 5.33 -10.01
N PHE A 128 23.69 4.27 -10.13
CA PHE A 128 23.79 3.08 -9.29
C PHE A 128 25.16 2.41 -9.44
N VAL A 129 25.63 2.22 -10.67
CA VAL A 129 26.96 1.64 -10.93
C VAL A 129 28.06 2.50 -10.33
N MET A 130 27.99 3.83 -10.49
CA MET A 130 28.97 4.75 -9.89
C MET A 130 28.95 4.69 -8.35
N LEU A 131 27.77 4.64 -7.74
CA LEU A 131 27.64 4.53 -6.28
C LEU A 131 28.14 3.17 -5.78
N GLN A 132 27.88 2.09 -6.52
CA GLN A 132 28.38 0.75 -6.22
C GLN A 132 29.92 0.70 -6.26
N GLN A 133 30.54 1.36 -7.25
CA GLN A 133 32.00 1.49 -7.32
C GLN A 133 32.56 2.28 -6.14
N GLN A 134 31.91 3.39 -5.77
CA GLN A 134 32.31 4.19 -4.60
C GLN A 134 32.18 3.41 -3.29
N TYR A 135 31.09 2.66 -3.12
CA TYR A 135 30.88 1.79 -1.96
C TYR A 135 31.98 0.74 -1.85
N ALA A 136 32.27 0.03 -2.95
CA ALA A 136 33.34 -0.97 -2.99
C ALA A 136 34.72 -0.36 -2.66
N ALA A 137 35.03 0.85 -3.13
CA ALA A 137 36.27 1.55 -2.81
C ALA A 137 36.37 1.90 -1.31
N VAL A 138 35.26 2.36 -0.70
CA VAL A 138 35.21 2.65 0.74
C VAL A 138 35.33 1.38 1.56
N GLU A 139 34.65 0.30 1.17
CA GLU A 139 34.76 -1.01 1.82
C GLU A 139 36.20 -1.53 1.78
N GLN A 140 36.87 -1.44 0.63
CA GLN A 140 38.29 -1.82 0.51
C GLN A 140 39.18 -0.99 1.42
N ARG A 141 38.96 0.34 1.49
CA ARG A 141 39.70 1.21 2.38
C ARG A 141 39.47 0.85 3.84
N LEU A 142 38.22 0.60 4.24
CA LEU A 142 37.85 0.22 5.60
C LEU A 142 38.44 -1.14 5.99
N ALA A 143 38.42 -2.11 5.07
CA ALA A 143 39.08 -3.40 5.26
C ALA A 143 40.60 -3.23 5.46
N SER A 144 41.25 -2.39 4.65
CA SER A 144 42.68 -2.10 4.80
C SER A 144 43.01 -1.43 6.14
N THR A 145 42.21 -0.44 6.58
CA THR A 145 42.43 0.22 7.87
C THR A 145 42.18 -0.72 9.05
N ASN A 146 41.15 -1.55 8.98
CA ASN A 146 40.88 -2.54 10.02
C ASN A 146 42.01 -3.58 10.11
N ALA A 147 42.56 -4.01 8.97
CA ALA A 147 43.72 -4.89 8.96
C ALA A 147 44.95 -4.23 9.60
N THR A 148 45.21 -2.94 9.32
CA THR A 148 46.30 -2.20 9.98
C THR A 148 46.07 -2.02 11.48
N LEU A 149 44.84 -1.72 11.90
CA LEU A 149 44.49 -1.60 13.32
C LEU A 149 44.68 -2.94 14.05
N ALA A 150 44.21 -4.04 13.46
CA ALA A 150 44.41 -5.37 14.02
C ALA A 150 45.90 -5.74 14.13
N ALA A 151 46.74 -5.33 13.17
CA ALA A 151 48.18 -5.50 13.24
C ALA A 151 48.79 -4.70 14.40
N VAL A 152 48.43 -3.42 14.55
CA VAL A 152 48.91 -2.56 15.64
C VAL A 152 48.44 -3.07 17.01
N GLU A 153 47.20 -3.52 17.14
CA GLU A 153 46.68 -4.14 18.37
C GLU A 153 47.47 -5.40 18.75
N LYS A 154 47.81 -6.22 17.76
CA LYS A 154 48.65 -7.42 17.95
C LYS A 154 50.06 -7.05 18.39
N GLU A 155 50.67 -6.05 17.75
CA GLU A 155 51.99 -5.52 18.13
C GLU A 155 51.98 -4.94 19.55
N PHE A 156 50.93 -4.21 19.91
CA PHE A 156 50.78 -3.65 21.25
C PHE A 156 50.55 -4.71 22.33
N ALA A 157 49.78 -5.77 22.01
CA ALA A 157 49.62 -6.92 22.90
C ALA A 157 50.95 -7.65 23.08
N ALA A 158 51.72 -7.85 22.00
CA ALA A 158 53.06 -8.43 22.06
C ALA A 158 54.00 -7.57 22.92
N TYR A 159 54.01 -6.25 22.72
CA TYR A 159 54.79 -5.31 23.52
C TYR A 159 54.41 -5.38 25.02
N LYS A 160 53.12 -5.36 25.36
CA LYS A 160 52.67 -5.52 26.75
C LYS A 160 53.11 -6.85 27.36
N SER A 161 53.07 -7.94 26.59
CA SER A 161 53.54 -9.24 27.06
C SER A 161 55.06 -9.25 27.29
N ALA A 162 55.83 -8.68 26.37
CA ALA A 162 57.29 -8.55 26.49
C ALA A 162 57.67 -7.66 27.68
N GLN A 163 56.96 -6.55 27.91
CA GLN A 163 57.20 -5.66 29.05
C GLN A 163 56.90 -6.35 30.38
N ARG A 164 55.88 -7.22 30.45
CA ARG A 164 55.60 -8.05 31.65
C ARG A 164 56.66 -9.11 31.91
N LEU A 165 57.35 -9.57 30.87
CA LEU A 165 58.43 -10.55 30.92
C LEU A 165 59.82 -9.88 31.00
N SER A 166 59.88 -8.55 31.05
CA SER A 166 61.14 -7.80 31.11
C SER A 166 61.74 -7.90 32.51
N SER A 167 63.07 -7.86 32.58
CA SER A 167 63.81 -7.76 33.84
C SER A 167 63.40 -6.55 34.68
N GLU A 168 62.86 -5.50 34.06
CA GLU A 168 62.29 -4.34 34.77
C GLU A 168 61.05 -4.72 35.58
N ALA A 169 60.18 -5.59 35.06
CA ALA A 169 59.01 -6.09 35.79
C ALA A 169 59.42 -7.00 36.95
N ASP A 170 60.42 -7.86 36.73
CA ASP A 170 61.00 -8.70 37.79
C ASP A 170 61.63 -7.86 38.89
N LEU A 171 62.39 -6.82 38.52
CA LEU A 171 62.98 -5.87 39.46
C LEU A 171 61.91 -5.07 40.20
N ALA A 172 60.84 -4.62 39.54
CA ALA A 172 59.73 -3.94 40.19
C ALA A 172 59.00 -4.85 41.20
N ALA A 173 58.81 -6.13 40.86
CA ALA A 173 58.27 -7.14 41.77
C ALA A 173 59.21 -7.36 42.97
N GLN A 174 60.52 -7.48 42.73
CA GLN A 174 61.53 -7.58 43.79
C GLN A 174 61.56 -6.34 44.69
N ILE A 175 61.47 -5.14 44.12
CA ILE A 175 61.38 -3.88 44.88
C ILE A 175 60.13 -3.89 45.77
N LEU A 176 58.99 -4.39 45.28
CA LEU A 176 57.76 -4.45 46.08
C LEU A 176 57.89 -5.45 47.25
N VAL A 177 58.51 -6.60 47.00
CA VAL A 177 58.85 -7.58 48.04
C VAL A 177 59.81 -6.98 49.07
N LEU A 178 60.88 -6.33 48.62
CA LEU A 178 61.85 -5.69 49.50
C LEU A 178 61.23 -4.56 50.31
N LYS A 179 60.37 -3.72 49.70
CA LYS A 179 59.61 -2.69 50.41
C LYS A 179 58.73 -3.29 51.50
N HIS A 180 58.04 -4.39 51.20
CA HIS A 180 57.25 -5.10 52.21
C HIS A 180 58.13 -5.65 53.33
N GLN A 181 59.29 -6.23 53.01
CA GLN A 181 60.26 -6.70 54.00
C GLN A 181 60.81 -5.56 54.87
N CYS A 182 61.17 -4.42 54.27
CA CYS A 182 61.59 -3.22 55.00
C CYS A 182 60.50 -2.76 55.96
N HIS A 183 59.25 -2.67 55.51
CA HIS A 183 58.11 -2.30 56.37
C HIS A 183 57.90 -3.28 57.52
N GLU A 184 58.02 -4.58 57.28
CA GLU A 184 57.92 -5.60 58.34
C GLU A 184 59.10 -5.54 59.32
N LEU A 185 60.31 -5.22 58.85
CA LEU A 185 61.47 -5.00 59.71
C LEU A 185 61.33 -3.71 60.52
N GLU A 186 60.80 -2.63 59.94
CA GLU A 186 60.47 -1.39 60.64
C GLU A 186 59.45 -1.64 61.75
N LYS A 187 58.35 -2.35 61.46
CA LYS A 187 57.37 -2.75 62.50
C LYS A 187 58.01 -3.58 63.62
N LYS A 188 58.91 -4.51 63.27
CA LYS A 188 59.63 -5.32 64.26
C LYS A 188 60.60 -4.47 65.09
N ALA A 189 61.27 -3.51 64.46
CA ALA A 189 62.12 -2.54 65.14
C ALA A 189 61.30 -1.67 66.10
N ASP A 190 60.17 -1.11 65.65
CA ASP A 190 59.24 -0.36 66.49
C ASP A 190 58.72 -1.19 67.68
N ALA A 191 58.42 -2.47 67.45
CA ALA A 191 58.02 -3.38 68.53
C ALA A 191 59.17 -3.66 69.51
N ALA A 192 60.40 -3.83 69.01
CA ALA A 192 61.59 -3.99 69.83
C ALA A 192 61.94 -2.71 70.61
N GLU A 193 61.73 -1.52 70.04
CA GLU A 193 61.89 -0.25 70.73
C GLU A 193 60.87 -0.08 71.86
N LYS A 194 59.60 -0.40 71.59
CA LYS A 194 58.54 -0.40 72.61
C LYS A 194 58.88 -1.34 73.77
N THR A 195 59.29 -2.57 73.49
CA THR A 195 59.68 -3.52 74.55
C THR A 195 60.95 -3.08 75.29
N ARG A 196 61.96 -2.53 74.59
CA ARG A 196 63.14 -1.91 75.22
C ARG A 196 62.74 -0.79 76.18
N ASP A 197 61.84 0.08 75.78
CA ASP A 197 61.41 1.22 76.60
C ASP A 197 60.53 0.77 77.78
N GLU A 198 59.72 -0.28 77.60
CA GLU A 198 59.05 -0.99 78.69
C GLU A 198 60.04 -1.59 79.69
N TYR A 199 61.09 -2.28 79.21
CA TYR A 199 62.15 -2.81 80.06
C TYR A 199 62.94 -1.70 80.76
N LYS A 200 63.30 -0.61 80.07
CA LYS A 200 63.91 0.57 80.71
C LYS A 200 63.00 1.15 81.79
N ALA A 201 61.70 1.26 81.53
CA ALA A 201 60.72 1.72 82.51
C ALA A 201 60.61 0.74 83.70
N GLN A 202 60.65 -0.58 83.46
CA GLN A 202 60.73 -1.60 84.52
C GLN A 202 62.02 -1.47 85.34
N VAL A 203 63.19 -1.28 84.71
CA VAL A 203 64.47 -1.07 85.40
C VAL A 203 64.45 0.22 86.21
N ILE A 204 63.90 1.32 85.68
CA ILE A 204 63.74 2.58 86.43
C ILE A 204 62.77 2.37 87.61
N ARG A 205 61.68 1.62 87.45
CA ARG A 205 60.77 1.26 88.55
C ARG A 205 61.48 0.44 89.61
N LEU A 206 62.19 -0.63 89.25
CA LEU A 206 62.94 -1.46 90.18
C LEU A 206 64.06 -0.66 90.87
N ALA A 207 64.74 0.25 90.17
CA ALA A 207 65.73 1.13 90.76
C ALA A 207 65.10 2.12 91.76
N LYS A 208 63.91 2.67 91.44
CA LYS A 208 63.12 3.49 92.37
C LYS A 208 62.63 2.67 93.56
N GLU A 209 62.20 1.43 93.36
CA GLU A 209 61.79 0.53 94.44
C GLU A 209 62.98 0.15 95.33
N LEU A 210 64.16 -0.16 94.78
CA LEU A 210 65.38 -0.37 95.55
C LEU A 210 65.83 0.88 96.31
N ALA A 211 65.70 2.06 95.69
CA ALA A 211 65.98 3.34 96.36
C ALA A 211 64.95 3.62 97.48
N ASN A 212 63.68 3.29 97.26
CA ASN A 212 62.62 3.39 98.27
C ASN A 212 62.81 2.34 99.37
N MET A 213 63.27 1.14 99.09
CA MET A 213 63.61 0.11 100.08
C MET A 213 64.85 0.51 100.88
N ARG A 214 65.84 1.17 100.27
CA ARG A 214 66.94 1.81 100.98
C ARG A 214 66.47 2.95 101.88
N LYS A 215 65.58 3.84 101.40
CA LYS A 215 64.96 4.90 102.21
C LYS A 215 64.12 4.33 103.36
N ARG A 216 63.29 3.32 103.08
CA ARG A 216 62.44 2.61 104.05
C ARG A 216 63.25 1.83 105.09
N SER A 217 64.47 1.39 104.75
CA SER A 217 65.41 0.76 105.69
C SER A 217 66.23 1.78 106.50
N GLN A 218 66.24 3.06 106.11
CA GLN A 218 66.94 4.14 106.81
C GLN A 218 66.02 5.01 107.69
N GLU A 219 64.72 4.71 107.77
CA GLU A 219 63.76 5.44 108.62
C GLU A 219 63.25 4.56 109.79
N PRO A 220 63.33 5.03 111.06
CA PRO A 220 62.85 4.32 112.25
C PRO A 220 61.33 4.51 112.49
N PRO A 221 60.66 3.61 113.24
CA PRO A 221 59.22 3.37 113.14
C PRO A 221 58.36 4.26 114.05
N PRO A 222 57.15 4.63 113.59
CA PRO A 222 55.97 4.79 114.46
C PRO A 222 54.67 4.18 113.84
N PRO A 223 53.55 4.06 114.59
CA PRO A 223 52.74 2.85 114.67
C PRO A 223 51.44 2.87 113.84
N ARG A 224 50.89 1.66 113.64
CA ARG A 224 49.62 1.37 112.96
C ARG A 224 48.41 2.00 113.67
N PRO A 225 47.34 2.29 112.92
CA PRO A 225 46.07 1.71 113.31
C PRO A 225 45.26 1.10 112.16
N SER A 226 44.35 0.26 112.60
CA SER A 226 43.33 -0.53 111.93
C SER A 226 42.24 0.28 111.22
N SER A 227 41.77 -0.22 110.07
CA SER A 227 40.35 -0.38 109.68
C SER A 227 40.36 -0.85 108.22
N GLY A 228 39.41 -1.60 107.69
CA GLY A 228 38.20 -2.22 108.22
C GLY A 228 37.74 -3.19 107.14
N GLY A 229 37.23 -4.35 107.55
CA GLY A 229 36.56 -5.28 106.66
C GLY A 229 35.12 -4.85 106.38
N ARG A 230 34.79 -4.78 105.09
CA ARG A 230 33.48 -4.85 104.39
C ARG A 230 33.83 -4.42 102.96
N ASP A 231 33.93 -5.32 101.99
CA ASP A 231 32.82 -5.70 101.11
C ASP A 231 33.17 -6.97 100.30
N THR A 232 32.90 -8.16 100.84
CA THR A 232 33.05 -9.43 100.10
C THR A 232 31.74 -9.92 99.49
N THR A 233 30.61 -9.31 99.87
CA THR A 233 29.27 -9.64 99.36
C THR A 233 28.84 -8.81 98.14
N ALA A 234 29.37 -7.59 97.98
CA ALA A 234 29.09 -6.75 96.80
C ALA A 234 29.85 -7.24 95.54
N LEU A 235 31.08 -7.74 95.74
CA LEU A 235 31.93 -8.21 94.65
C LEU A 235 31.45 -9.53 94.03
N THR A 236 30.79 -10.39 94.83
CA THR A 236 30.24 -11.68 94.37
C THR A 236 28.92 -11.53 93.60
N ALA A 237 28.10 -10.52 93.92
CA ALA A 237 26.87 -10.22 93.17
C ALA A 237 27.17 -9.64 91.77
N MET A 238 28.13 -8.70 91.66
CA MET A 238 28.54 -8.13 90.36
C MET A 238 29.14 -9.18 89.41
N LEU A 239 29.94 -10.13 89.91
CA LEU A 239 30.48 -11.21 89.09
C LEU A 239 29.40 -12.15 88.54
N GLN A 240 28.34 -12.44 89.32
CA GLN A 240 27.20 -13.24 88.84
C GLN A 240 26.35 -12.50 87.80
N GLU A 241 26.22 -11.19 87.92
CA GLU A 241 25.50 -10.36 86.94
C GLU A 241 26.25 -10.28 85.60
N HIS A 242 27.58 -10.09 85.63
CA HIS A 242 28.42 -10.10 84.43
C HIS A 242 28.43 -11.45 83.71
N LEU A 243 28.37 -12.57 84.44
CA LEU A 243 28.26 -13.91 83.83
C LEU A 243 26.88 -14.17 83.18
N ARG A 244 25.80 -13.62 83.75
CA ARG A 244 24.45 -13.70 83.14
C ARG A 244 24.34 -12.85 81.89
N ALA A 245 24.84 -11.61 81.90
CA ALA A 245 24.87 -10.74 80.73
C ALA A 245 25.64 -11.39 79.57
N ALA A 246 26.84 -11.93 79.83
CA ALA A 246 27.62 -12.63 78.81
C ALA A 246 26.92 -13.88 78.23
N SER A 247 26.05 -14.54 79.01
CA SER A 247 25.27 -15.68 78.54
C SER A 247 24.08 -15.27 77.65
N GLN A 248 23.46 -14.12 77.93
CA GLN A 248 22.38 -13.54 77.13
C GLN A 248 22.90 -13.03 75.78
N ASP A 249 24.02 -12.31 75.77
CA ASP A 249 24.68 -11.84 74.55
C ASP A 249 25.05 -13.01 73.61
N LYS A 250 25.48 -14.14 74.17
CA LYS A 250 25.83 -15.34 73.39
C LYS A 250 24.61 -16.02 72.78
N LEU A 251 23.42 -15.88 73.37
CA LEU A 251 22.16 -16.38 72.82
C LEU A 251 21.64 -15.45 71.72
N GLU A 252 21.73 -14.14 71.92
CA GLU A 252 21.33 -13.12 70.93
C GLU A 252 22.18 -13.22 69.65
N LEU A 253 23.49 -13.41 69.79
CA LEU A 253 24.39 -13.63 68.64
C LEU A 253 24.08 -14.90 67.85
N LYS A 254 23.55 -15.95 68.51
CA LYS A 254 23.10 -17.16 67.81
C LYS A 254 21.80 -16.93 67.04
N GLN A 255 20.86 -16.21 67.65
CA GLN A 255 19.58 -15.87 67.01
C GLN A 255 19.79 -14.95 65.78
N LEU A 256 20.69 -13.97 65.88
CA LEU A 256 21.04 -13.12 64.75
C LEU A 256 21.71 -13.89 63.61
N LYS A 257 22.57 -14.87 63.93
CA LYS A 257 23.16 -15.76 62.91
C LYS A 257 22.10 -16.58 62.16
N GLU A 258 21.15 -17.19 62.87
CA GLU A 258 20.07 -17.95 62.23
C GLU A 258 19.16 -17.08 61.37
N GLN A 259 18.90 -15.83 61.76
CA GLN A 259 18.09 -14.90 60.97
C GLN A 259 18.78 -14.50 59.65
N VAL A 260 20.10 -14.26 59.67
CA VAL A 260 20.87 -13.94 58.47
C VAL A 260 20.90 -15.12 57.49
N GLU A 261 21.06 -16.34 58.00
CA GLU A 261 21.11 -17.55 57.18
C GLU A 261 19.76 -17.85 56.50
N ARG A 262 18.63 -17.57 57.18
CA ARG A 262 17.29 -17.67 56.57
C ARG A 262 17.05 -16.63 55.46
N LEU A 263 17.53 -15.39 55.65
CA LEU A 263 17.37 -14.34 54.64
C LEU A 263 18.19 -14.62 53.38
N GLN A 264 19.40 -15.15 53.51
CA GLN A 264 20.21 -15.57 52.35
C GLN A 264 19.52 -16.67 51.55
N GLN A 265 18.97 -17.69 52.22
CA GLN A 265 18.23 -18.77 51.55
C GLN A 265 16.98 -18.26 50.80
N GLN A 266 16.28 -17.25 51.34
CA GLN A 266 15.15 -16.62 50.66
C GLN A 266 15.57 -15.84 49.40
N GLU A 267 16.65 -15.07 49.45
CA GLU A 267 17.17 -14.36 48.26
C GLU A 267 17.61 -15.31 47.15
N GLN A 268 18.31 -16.40 47.47
CA GLN A 268 18.69 -17.40 46.46
C GLN A 268 17.47 -18.03 45.77
N THR A 269 16.41 -18.35 46.51
CA THR A 269 15.18 -18.91 45.91
C THR A 269 14.43 -17.91 45.02
N ALA A 270 14.34 -16.63 45.42
CA ALA A 270 13.68 -15.59 44.63
C ALA A 270 14.38 -15.33 43.29
N LEU A 271 15.72 -15.31 43.28
CA LEU A 271 16.52 -15.12 42.06
C LEU A 271 16.33 -16.24 41.04
N THR A 272 16.21 -17.49 41.51
CA THR A 272 15.98 -18.65 40.62
C THR A 272 14.56 -18.69 40.03
N ALA A 273 13.54 -18.26 40.80
CA ALA A 273 12.16 -18.19 40.31
C ALA A 273 11.96 -17.07 39.28
N ALA A 274 12.61 -15.91 39.46
CA ALA A 274 12.54 -14.79 38.52
C ALA A 274 13.18 -15.11 37.16
N ALA A 275 14.30 -15.86 37.15
CA ALA A 275 14.98 -16.28 35.92
C ALA A 275 14.14 -17.26 35.07
N ALA A 276 13.39 -18.16 35.72
CA ALA A 276 12.51 -19.12 35.03
C ALA A 276 11.30 -18.44 34.37
N ALA A 277 10.73 -17.41 35.02
CA ALA A 277 9.60 -16.65 34.47
C ALA A 277 9.98 -15.78 33.27
N ALA A 278 11.19 -15.20 33.26
CA ALA A 278 11.69 -14.38 32.15
C ALA A 278 11.98 -15.20 30.88
N ALA A 279 12.41 -16.46 31.01
CA ALA A 279 12.70 -17.35 29.90
C ALA A 279 11.43 -17.83 29.15
N ALA A 280 10.29 -17.96 29.84
CA ALA A 280 9.03 -18.38 29.23
C ALA A 280 8.35 -17.26 28.40
N ALA A 281 8.58 -15.99 28.74
CA ALA A 281 7.97 -14.84 28.06
C ALA A 281 8.67 -14.46 26.72
N ALA A 282 9.93 -14.87 26.52
CA ALA A 282 10.74 -14.46 25.36
C ALA A 282 10.46 -15.25 24.07
N THR A 283 9.84 -16.43 24.15
CA THR A 283 9.89 -17.40 23.04
C THR A 283 8.65 -17.42 22.12
N ALA A 284 7.62 -16.60 22.35
CA ALA A 284 6.32 -16.79 21.65
C ALA A 284 5.65 -15.56 20.98
N ALA A 285 6.20 -14.33 21.00
CA ALA A 285 5.37 -13.16 20.65
C ALA A 285 5.94 -11.94 19.89
N PRO A 286 6.94 -12.01 18.97
CA PRO A 286 7.21 -10.90 18.05
C PRO A 286 6.62 -11.10 16.63
N PHE A 287 6.66 -12.30 16.08
CA PHE A 287 6.47 -12.50 14.63
C PHE A 287 5.00 -12.52 14.17
N LEU A 288 4.12 -13.25 14.87
CA LEU A 288 2.68 -13.31 14.55
C LEU A 288 1.95 -11.97 14.80
N SER A 289 2.46 -11.15 15.72
CA SER A 289 1.92 -9.82 16.03
C SER A 289 2.18 -8.82 14.90
N GLN A 290 3.34 -8.90 14.23
CA GLN A 290 3.67 -8.03 13.11
C GLN A 290 2.87 -8.37 11.84
N ILE A 291 2.62 -9.65 11.57
CA ILE A 291 1.84 -10.10 10.41
C ILE A 291 0.39 -9.65 10.51
N THR A 292 -0.22 -9.78 11.70
CA THR A 292 -1.60 -9.33 11.95
C THR A 292 -1.73 -7.81 11.92
N ALA A 293 -0.70 -7.06 12.35
CA ALA A 293 -0.68 -5.60 12.23
C ALA A 293 -0.66 -5.13 10.76
N PHE A 294 0.12 -5.80 9.90
CA PHE A 294 0.17 -5.52 8.46
C PHE A 294 -1.15 -5.87 7.75
N GLN A 295 -1.78 -6.99 8.10
CA GLN A 295 -3.08 -7.38 7.55
C GLN A 295 -4.17 -6.36 7.90
N ARG A 296 -4.16 -5.83 9.14
CA ARG A 296 -5.11 -4.79 9.57
C ARG A 296 -4.91 -3.47 8.84
N SER A 297 -3.66 -3.03 8.64
CA SER A 297 -3.39 -1.80 7.88
C SER A 297 -3.81 -1.93 6.42
N GLU A 298 -3.61 -3.10 5.82
CA GLU A 298 -4.01 -3.38 4.44
C GLU A 298 -5.54 -3.40 4.26
N ILE A 299 -6.29 -3.95 5.22
CA ILE A 299 -7.77 -3.89 5.22
C ILE A 299 -8.25 -2.43 5.25
N VAL A 300 -7.64 -1.58 6.07
CA VAL A 300 -8.00 -0.15 6.16
C VAL A 300 -7.71 0.56 4.83
N ARG A 301 -6.55 0.27 4.22
CA ARG A 301 -6.16 0.83 2.91
C ARG A 301 -7.16 0.46 1.81
N LEU A 302 -7.50 -0.83 1.69
CA LEU A 302 -8.44 -1.33 0.69
C LEU A 302 -9.86 -0.78 0.90
N THR A 303 -10.29 -0.62 2.15
CA THR A 303 -11.60 -0.04 2.48
C THR A 303 -11.66 1.44 2.07
N LYS A 304 -10.58 2.20 2.28
CA LYS A 304 -10.49 3.60 1.85
C LYS A 304 -10.48 3.71 0.33
N GLN A 305 -9.67 2.88 -0.36
CA GLN A 305 -9.63 2.85 -1.82
C GLN A 305 -11.00 2.54 -2.44
N LYS A 306 -11.77 1.63 -1.84
CA LYS A 306 -13.17 1.37 -2.24
C LYS A 306 -14.05 2.61 -2.08
N ALA A 307 -13.98 3.29 -0.93
CA ALA A 307 -14.77 4.48 -0.66
C ALA A 307 -14.45 5.61 -1.66
N ASP A 308 -13.16 5.83 -1.94
CA ASP A 308 -12.69 6.84 -2.90
C ASP A 308 -13.21 6.53 -4.31
N LEU A 309 -13.14 5.26 -4.76
CA LEU A 309 -13.64 4.86 -6.08
C LEU A 309 -15.16 5.04 -6.21
N LEU A 310 -15.94 4.69 -5.18
CA LEU A 310 -17.39 4.90 -5.18
C LEU A 310 -17.76 6.40 -5.11
N GLN A 311 -16.96 7.21 -4.42
CA GLN A 311 -17.17 8.66 -4.31
C GLN A 311 -16.99 9.38 -5.65
N THR A 312 -16.16 8.86 -6.56
CA THR A 312 -16.01 9.45 -7.92
C THR A 312 -17.28 9.33 -8.77
N GLY A 313 -18.24 8.48 -8.40
CA GLY A 313 -19.50 8.28 -9.14
C GLY A 313 -19.35 7.53 -10.46
N VAL A 314 -18.13 7.21 -10.89
CA VAL A 314 -17.84 6.43 -12.11
C VAL A 314 -17.99 4.93 -11.88
N TYR A 315 -17.76 4.48 -10.63
CA TYR A 315 -17.86 3.08 -10.25
C TYR A 315 -19.10 2.83 -9.40
N THR A 316 -19.78 1.72 -9.68
CA THR A 316 -20.94 1.23 -8.96
C THR A 316 -20.57 0.01 -8.11
N VAL A 317 -21.44 -0.33 -7.15
CA VAL A 317 -21.23 -1.50 -6.27
C VAL A 317 -21.16 -2.83 -7.06
N HIS A 318 -21.67 -2.86 -8.29
CA HIS A 318 -21.67 -4.04 -9.14
C HIS A 318 -20.44 -4.17 -10.05
N ASP A 319 -19.56 -3.17 -10.07
CA ASP A 319 -18.36 -3.21 -10.90
C ASP A 319 -17.35 -4.25 -10.43
N ARG A 320 -16.67 -4.87 -11.41
CA ARG A 320 -15.69 -5.94 -11.19
C ARG A 320 -14.56 -5.53 -10.24
N ILE A 321 -14.16 -4.26 -10.27
CA ILE A 321 -13.09 -3.71 -9.41
C ILE A 321 -13.56 -3.61 -7.96
N ILE A 322 -14.77 -3.10 -7.71
CA ILE A 322 -15.32 -2.99 -6.36
C ILE A 322 -15.57 -4.38 -5.76
N ARG A 323 -16.09 -5.32 -6.57
CA ARG A 323 -16.25 -6.72 -6.16
C ARG A 323 -14.92 -7.39 -5.81
N GLY A 324 -13.87 -7.15 -6.58
CA GLY A 324 -12.53 -7.67 -6.30
C GLY A 324 -11.96 -7.14 -4.98
N LEU A 325 -12.15 -5.83 -4.69
CA LEU A 325 -11.76 -5.24 -3.41
C LEU A 325 -12.55 -5.86 -2.24
N ASP A 326 -13.85 -6.11 -2.42
CA ASP A 326 -14.69 -6.74 -1.39
C ASP A 326 -14.36 -8.21 -1.12
N GLU A 327 -13.88 -8.94 -2.13
CA GLU A 327 -13.41 -10.31 -1.99
C GLU A 327 -12.08 -10.36 -1.23
N GLU A 328 -11.13 -9.46 -1.52
CA GLU A 328 -9.84 -9.41 -0.84
C GLU A 328 -9.97 -8.93 0.61
N ILE A 329 -10.84 -7.94 0.89
CA ILE A 329 -11.15 -7.51 2.26
C ILE A 329 -11.75 -8.67 3.07
N ARG A 330 -12.64 -9.48 2.48
CA ARG A 330 -13.20 -10.68 3.14
C ARG A 330 -12.13 -11.74 3.37
N ARG A 331 -11.23 -11.95 2.42
CA ARG A 331 -10.13 -12.90 2.54
C ARG A 331 -9.21 -12.55 3.72
N LEU A 332 -8.74 -11.30 3.80
CA LEU A 332 -7.88 -10.85 4.89
C LEU A 332 -8.57 -10.95 6.26
N ARG A 333 -9.88 -10.68 6.34
CA ARG A 333 -10.66 -10.84 7.59
C ARG A 333 -10.86 -12.30 8.00
N SER A 334 -10.95 -13.23 7.05
CA SER A 334 -11.10 -14.66 7.35
C SER A 334 -9.82 -15.30 7.93
N ILE A 335 -8.65 -14.80 7.51
CA ILE A 335 -7.34 -15.25 8.02
C ILE A 335 -7.17 -14.87 9.50
N ASP A 336 -7.65 -13.70 9.91
CA ASP A 336 -7.69 -13.28 11.33
C ASP A 336 -8.53 -14.24 12.20
N THR A 337 -9.64 -14.77 11.67
CA THR A 337 -10.50 -15.72 12.42
C THR A 337 -9.90 -17.11 12.56
N ALA A 338 -9.12 -17.58 11.58
CA ALA A 338 -8.46 -18.88 11.64
C ALA A 338 -7.31 -18.92 12.67
N GLY A 339 -6.65 -17.77 12.91
CA GLY A 339 -5.61 -17.64 13.94
C GLY A 339 -6.14 -17.69 15.38
N LEU A 340 -7.44 -17.46 15.60
CA LEU A 340 -8.09 -17.52 16.91
C LEU A 340 -8.60 -18.92 17.27
N CYS A 341 -8.87 -19.79 16.30
CA CYS A 341 -9.37 -21.16 16.55
C CYS A 341 -8.28 -22.21 16.83
N SER A 342 -6.99 -21.85 16.76
CA SER A 342 -5.88 -22.78 16.89
C SER A 342 -5.01 -22.56 18.15
N ARG A 343 -5.56 -21.93 19.20
CA ARG A 343 -4.93 -21.77 20.51
C ARG A 343 -5.62 -22.59 21.58
#